data_AF-A0A9W9MK59-F1
#
_entry.id   AF-A0A9W9MK59-F1
#
_cell.length_a   1.000
_cell.length_b   1.000
_cell.length_c   1.000
_cell.angle_alpha   90.00
_cell.angle_beta   90.00
_cell.angle_gamma   90.00
#
_symmetry.space_group_name_H-M   'P 1'
#
loop_
_entity.id
_entity.type
_entity.pdbx_description
1 polymer ?
#
loop_
_entity_poly.entity_id
_entity_poly.type
_entity_poly.pdbx_seq_one_letter_code
_entity_poly.pdbx_strand_id
1 'polypeptide(L)'
;MPNIQAAFAANGFFFMLCNTFAGTLSPKPVTPSGWRWFYNISPLFYLGEGVTVDVLQDLPIRCKESEVSIFYPANGTSCDQYAQDFLKAATGYLLNPESTTECQYCRYRDGQSYFQQYGYEFAHRNRNIGVFICFIAFNFTMVLVMTYLTKTRRR
;
A
#
# COMPACT_ATOMS: atom_id res chain seq x y z
N MET A 1 3.89 27.31 -29.11
CA MET A 1 2.85 27.91 -28.25
C MET A 1 2.42 26.85 -27.23
N PRO A 2 2.20 27.19 -25.94
CA PRO A 2 1.63 26.24 -25.00
C PRO A 2 0.28 25.75 -25.55
N ASN A 3 0.16 24.44 -25.76
CA ASN A 3 -1.06 23.81 -26.26
C ASN A 3 -1.61 22.83 -25.21
N ILE A 4 -2.93 22.66 -25.20
CA ILE A 4 -3.61 21.83 -24.19
C ILE A 4 -3.22 20.35 -24.35
N GLN A 5 -2.97 19.91 -25.59
CA GLN A 5 -2.58 18.54 -25.91
C GLN A 5 -1.25 18.13 -25.26
N ALA A 6 -0.21 18.96 -25.33
CA ALA A 6 1.06 18.67 -24.67
C ALA A 6 0.91 18.67 -23.14
N ALA A 7 0.05 19.52 -22.58
CA ALA A 7 -0.24 19.53 -21.15
C ALA A 7 -0.87 18.20 -20.70
N PHE A 8 -1.85 17.67 -21.45
CA PHE A 8 -2.44 16.37 -21.14
C PHE A 8 -1.45 15.21 -21.27
N ALA A 9 -0.59 15.23 -22.31
CA ALA A 9 0.45 14.22 -22.47
C ALA A 9 1.43 14.22 -21.29
N ALA A 10 1.91 15.41 -20.89
CA ALA A 10 2.79 15.56 -19.74
C ALA A 10 2.10 15.10 -18.44
N ASN A 11 0.86 15.50 -18.20
CA ASN A 11 0.08 15.08 -17.04
C ASN A 11 -0.07 13.55 -16.98
N GLY A 12 -0.38 12.90 -18.10
CA GLY A 12 -0.47 11.44 -18.19
C GLY A 12 0.83 10.74 -17.79
N PHE A 13 1.97 11.24 -18.28
CA PHE A 13 3.29 10.71 -17.92
C PHE A 13 3.58 10.83 -16.41
N PHE A 14 3.36 12.02 -15.82
CA PHE A 14 3.57 12.22 -14.38
C PHE A 14 2.61 11.39 -13.52
N PHE A 15 1.35 11.27 -13.95
CA PHE A 15 0.37 10.45 -13.26
C PHE A 15 0.73 8.97 -13.28
N MET A 16 1.20 8.44 -14.41
CA MET A 16 1.68 7.04 -14.49
C MET A 16 2.87 6.79 -13.56
N LEU A 17 3.83 7.71 -13.49
CA LEU A 17 4.94 7.60 -12.55
C LEU A 17 4.45 7.60 -11.09
N CYS A 18 3.56 8.52 -10.73
CA CYS A 18 2.99 8.57 -9.38
C CYS A 18 2.23 7.28 -9.03
N ASN A 19 1.46 6.73 -9.97
CA ASN A 19 0.68 5.51 -9.78
C ASN A 19 1.58 4.27 -9.62
N THR A 20 2.64 4.17 -10.42
CA THR A 20 3.61 3.06 -10.35
C THR A 20 4.26 2.99 -8.96
N PHE A 21 4.59 4.15 -8.40
CA PHE A 21 5.20 4.29 -7.08
C PHE A 21 4.19 4.73 -6.01
N ALA A 22 2.92 4.35 -6.15
CA ALA A 22 1.90 4.55 -5.12
C ALA A 22 2.03 3.56 -3.95
N GLY A 23 2.83 2.49 -4.09
CA GLY A 23 3.09 1.50 -3.04
C GLY A 23 2.26 0.23 -3.15
N THR A 24 1.07 0.28 -3.75
CA THR A 24 0.16 -0.88 -3.84
C THR A 24 0.64 -1.96 -4.81
N LEU A 25 1.10 -1.56 -6.00
CA LEU A 25 1.62 -2.49 -7.02
C LEU A 25 3.11 -2.81 -6.80
N SER A 26 3.84 -1.85 -6.25
CA SER A 26 5.27 -1.95 -5.98
C SER A 26 5.51 -1.50 -4.53
N PRO A 27 5.45 -2.43 -3.56
CA PRO A 27 5.72 -2.14 -2.17
C PRO A 27 7.16 -1.67 -1.94
N LYS A 28 7.35 -0.69 -1.05
CA LYS A 28 8.68 -0.15 -0.71
C LYS A 28 9.74 -1.21 -0.36
N PRO A 29 9.42 -2.32 0.35
CA PRO A 29 10.38 -3.38 0.65
C PRO A 29 10.95 -4.10 -0.59
N VAL A 30 10.12 -4.35 -1.60
CA VAL A 30 10.51 -5.11 -2.81
C VAL A 30 11.08 -4.24 -3.93
N THR A 31 10.89 -2.92 -3.84
CA THR A 31 11.40 -1.97 -4.83
C THR A 31 12.93 -1.85 -4.76
N PRO A 32 13.63 -1.87 -5.92
CA PRO A 32 15.07 -1.65 -5.99
C PRO A 32 15.50 -0.38 -5.28
N SER A 33 16.64 -0.43 -4.57
CA SER A 33 17.13 0.67 -3.71
C SER A 33 17.20 2.02 -4.44
N GLY A 34 17.61 2.03 -5.71
CA GLY A 34 17.72 3.24 -6.53
C GLY A 34 16.40 3.97 -6.82
N TRP A 35 15.25 3.33 -6.66
CA TRP A 35 13.92 3.94 -6.89
C TRP A 35 13.16 4.26 -5.60
N ARG A 36 13.68 3.86 -4.44
CA ARG A 36 12.98 4.05 -3.14
C ARG A 36 12.80 5.53 -2.75
N TRP A 37 13.62 6.43 -3.28
CA TRP A 37 13.49 7.87 -3.01
C TRP A 37 12.17 8.43 -3.54
N PHE A 38 11.59 7.84 -4.59
CA PHE A 38 10.38 8.36 -5.21
C PHE A 38 9.17 8.29 -4.27
N TYR A 39 9.12 7.30 -3.36
CA TYR A 39 8.06 7.21 -2.33
C TYR A 39 8.01 8.44 -1.42
N ASN A 40 9.13 9.15 -1.23
CA ASN A 40 9.16 10.35 -0.41
C ASN A 40 8.51 11.56 -1.09
N ILE A 41 8.31 11.51 -2.41
CA ILE A 41 7.73 12.61 -3.21
C ILE A 41 6.32 12.26 -3.70
N SER A 42 6.03 10.97 -3.87
CA SER A 42 4.75 10.49 -4.38
C SER A 42 3.59 10.85 -3.43
N PRO A 43 2.66 11.75 -3.81
CA PRO A 43 1.51 12.08 -2.98
C PRO A 43 0.57 10.88 -2.80
N LEU A 44 0.52 9.98 -3.79
CA LEU A 44 -0.30 8.78 -3.76
C LEU A 44 0.22 7.76 -2.74
N PHE A 45 1.53 7.70 -2.50
CA PHE A 45 2.09 6.86 -1.45
C PHE A 45 1.62 7.30 -0.06
N TYR A 46 1.71 8.60 0.24
CA TYR A 46 1.25 9.15 1.51
C TYR A 46 -0.26 8.96 1.71
N LEU A 47 -1.05 9.18 0.66
CA LEU A 47 -2.49 8.94 0.70
C LEU A 47 -2.81 7.46 0.93
N GLY A 48 -2.15 6.57 0.19
CA GLY A 48 -2.33 5.11 0.29
C GLY A 48 -1.96 4.58 1.66
N GLU A 49 -0.77 4.90 2.17
CA GLU A 49 -0.34 4.52 3.51
C GLU A 49 -1.34 5.05 4.55
N GLY A 50 -1.69 6.34 4.49
CA GLY A 50 -2.60 6.98 5.45
C GLY A 50 -3.99 6.34 5.50
N VAL A 51 -4.61 6.11 4.34
CA VAL A 51 -5.96 5.52 4.27
C VAL A 51 -5.94 4.05 4.65
N THR A 52 -4.98 3.27 4.14
CA THR A 52 -4.90 1.83 4.42
C THR A 52 -4.68 1.55 5.89
N VAL A 53 -3.74 2.25 6.55
CA VAL A 53 -3.49 2.01 7.98
C VAL A 53 -4.65 2.47 8.85
N ASP A 54 -5.37 3.53 8.47
CA ASP A 54 -6.51 4.03 9.24
C ASP A 54 -7.72 3.08 9.18
N VAL A 55 -8.04 2.59 7.98
CA VAL A 55 -9.19 1.71 7.75
C VAL A 55 -8.98 0.30 8.28
N LEU A 56 -7.74 -0.22 8.21
CA LEU A 56 -7.42 -1.60 8.58
C LEU A 56 -6.92 -1.74 10.02
N GLN A 57 -6.70 -0.64 10.74
CA GLN A 57 -6.28 -0.70 12.13
C GLN A 57 -7.33 -1.43 12.98
N ASP A 58 -6.87 -2.41 13.77
CA ASP A 58 -7.66 -3.20 14.71
C ASP A 58 -8.84 -3.95 14.07
N LEU A 59 -8.77 -4.18 12.76
CA LEU A 59 -9.78 -4.94 12.02
C LEU A 59 -9.45 -6.45 12.10
N PRO A 60 -10.25 -7.28 12.80
CA PRO A 60 -10.04 -8.73 12.82
C PRO A 60 -10.43 -9.34 11.47
N ILE A 61 -9.51 -10.09 10.85
CA ILE A 61 -9.76 -10.73 9.55
C ILE A 61 -10.31 -12.14 9.79
N ARG A 62 -11.46 -12.43 9.18
CA ARG A 62 -12.08 -13.75 9.15
C ARG A 62 -12.14 -14.21 7.70
N CYS A 63 -11.26 -15.14 7.33
CA CYS A 63 -11.21 -15.67 5.97
C CYS A 63 -12.51 -16.40 5.60
N LYS A 64 -13.02 -16.14 4.40
CA LYS A 64 -14.04 -16.98 3.74
C LYS A 64 -13.39 -18.22 3.15
N GLU A 65 -14.18 -19.24 2.84
CA GLU A 65 -13.69 -20.50 2.22
C GLU A 65 -12.84 -20.27 0.97
N SER A 66 -13.15 -19.26 0.16
CA SER A 66 -12.38 -18.91 -1.05
C SER A 66 -11.03 -18.21 -0.78
N GLU A 67 -10.81 -17.73 0.44
CA GLU A 67 -9.59 -17.01 0.86
C GLU A 67 -8.64 -17.91 1.65
N VAL A 68 -9.11 -19.10 2.01
CA VAL A 68 -8.33 -20.11 2.72
C VAL A 68 -7.34 -20.75 1.76
N SER A 69 -6.08 -20.83 2.19
CA SER A 69 -5.07 -21.66 1.53
C SER A 69 -5.15 -23.07 2.06
N ILE A 70 -5.40 -24.02 1.17
CA ILE A 70 -5.54 -25.44 1.51
C ILE A 70 -4.20 -26.14 1.23
N PHE A 71 -3.71 -26.90 2.21
CA PHE A 71 -2.54 -27.76 2.05
C PHE A 71 -2.71 -29.08 2.80
N TYR A 72 -1.91 -30.08 2.43
CA TYR A 72 -1.98 -31.43 2.99
C TYR A 72 -0.76 -31.68 3.89
N PRO A 73 -0.94 -32.09 5.15
CA PRO A 73 0.17 -32.37 6.05
C PRO A 73 0.86 -33.68 5.65
N ALA A 74 2.19 -33.72 5.76
CA ALA A 74 2.95 -34.94 5.51
C ALA A 74 2.84 -35.93 6.68
N ASN A 75 2.92 -37.24 6.41
CA ASN A 75 3.04 -38.30 7.42
C ASN A 75 1.87 -38.42 8.44
N GLY A 76 0.67 -37.93 8.10
CA GLY A 76 -0.50 -38.05 8.98
C GLY A 76 -0.42 -37.26 10.29
N THR A 77 0.50 -36.29 10.37
CA THR A 77 0.58 -35.36 11.51
C THR A 77 -0.59 -34.37 11.50
N SER A 78 -0.93 -33.81 12.65
CA SER A 78 -1.91 -32.74 12.73
C SER A 78 -1.43 -31.47 12.02
N CYS A 79 -2.36 -30.67 11.50
CA CYS A 79 -2.07 -29.40 10.84
C CYS A 79 -1.24 -28.46 11.72
N ASP A 80 -1.54 -28.40 13.01
CA ASP A 80 -0.80 -27.59 13.98
C ASP A 80 0.66 -28.03 14.10
N GLN A 81 0.90 -29.34 14.24
CA GLN A 81 2.25 -29.89 14.32
C GLN A 81 3.05 -29.68 13.04
N TYR A 82 2.42 -29.88 11.87
CA TYR A 82 3.10 -29.69 10.59
C TYR A 82 3.43 -28.22 10.31
N ALA A 83 2.53 -27.30 10.63
CA ALA A 83 2.68 -25.88 10.36
C ALA A 83 3.33 -25.09 11.52
N GLN A 84 3.68 -25.73 12.64
CA GLN A 84 4.14 -25.05 13.85
C GLN A 84 5.32 -24.09 13.59
N ASP A 85 6.32 -24.53 12.82
CA ASP A 85 7.47 -23.71 12.49
C ASP A 85 7.15 -22.60 11.50
N PHE A 86 6.22 -22.84 10.57
CA PHE A 86 5.72 -21.83 9.64
C PHE A 86 4.94 -20.73 10.37
N LEU A 87 4.07 -21.11 11.32
CA LEU A 87 3.26 -20.18 12.11
C LEU A 87 4.07 -19.23 13.00
N LYS A 88 5.33 -19.56 13.31
CA LYS A 88 6.23 -18.65 14.05
C LYS A 88 6.61 -17.40 13.25
N ALA A 89 6.70 -17.52 11.93
CA ALA A 89 7.05 -16.42 11.03
C ALA A 89 5.83 -15.87 10.28
N ALA A 90 4.75 -16.64 10.22
CA ALA A 90 3.54 -16.26 9.51
C ALA A 90 2.66 -15.33 10.35
N THR A 91 1.92 -14.45 9.67
CA THR A 91 1.01 -13.49 10.28
C THR A 91 -0.44 -14.00 10.38
N GLY A 92 -0.67 -15.22 9.90
CA GLY A 92 -1.98 -15.83 9.78
C GLY A 92 -2.30 -16.79 10.91
N TYR A 93 -3.35 -17.60 10.70
CA TYR A 93 -3.76 -18.63 11.65
C TYR A 93 -4.41 -19.82 10.93
N LEU A 94 -4.41 -20.98 11.58
CA LEU A 94 -5.11 -22.18 11.11
C LEU A 94 -6.58 -22.16 11.58
N LEU A 95 -7.47 -22.54 10.68
CA LEU A 95 -8.90 -22.69 10.99
C LEU A 95 -9.21 -24.05 11.63
N ASN A 96 -8.44 -25.09 11.28
CA ASN A 96 -8.65 -26.47 11.70
C ASN A 96 -7.35 -27.16 12.19
N PRO A 97 -6.77 -26.71 13.32
CA PRO A 97 -5.46 -27.18 13.80
C PRO A 97 -5.37 -28.70 14.04
N GLU A 98 -6.49 -29.35 14.36
CA GLU A 98 -6.55 -30.79 14.69
C GLU A 98 -6.72 -31.70 13.46
N SER A 99 -6.98 -31.16 12.27
CA SER A 99 -7.16 -31.96 11.05
C SER A 99 -5.84 -32.65 10.66
N THR A 100 -5.93 -33.87 10.14
CA THR A 100 -4.79 -34.66 9.62
C THR A 100 -4.84 -34.86 8.11
N THR A 101 -5.91 -34.37 7.47
CA THR A 101 -6.21 -34.68 6.06
C THR A 101 -6.16 -33.41 5.22
N GLU A 102 -6.77 -32.34 5.68
CA GLU A 102 -6.84 -31.08 4.93
C GLU A 102 -6.62 -29.92 5.90
N CYS A 103 -5.59 -29.10 5.68
CA CYS A 103 -5.27 -27.95 6.52
C CYS A 103 -5.71 -26.66 5.87
N GLN A 104 -6.45 -25.86 6.63
CA GLN A 104 -7.02 -24.60 6.20
C GLN A 104 -6.30 -23.45 6.88
N TYR A 105 -5.56 -22.67 6.09
CA TYR A 105 -4.78 -21.53 6.57
C TYR A 105 -5.34 -20.19 6.08
N CYS A 106 -5.57 -19.29 7.02
CA CYS A 106 -5.92 -17.91 6.77
C CYS A 106 -4.66 -17.05 6.85
N ARG A 107 -4.31 -16.36 5.75
CA ARG A 107 -3.02 -15.66 5.62
C ARG A 107 -2.81 -14.50 6.59
N TYR A 108 -3.88 -13.85 7.02
CA TYR A 108 -3.81 -12.66 7.89
C TYR A 108 -4.77 -12.83 9.06
N ARG A 109 -4.29 -12.55 10.27
CA ARG A 109 -5.12 -12.54 11.48
C ARG A 109 -5.86 -11.21 11.66
N ASP A 110 -5.21 -10.11 11.34
CA ASP A 110 -5.71 -8.75 11.51
C ASP A 110 -5.28 -7.84 10.34
N GLY A 111 -5.86 -6.65 10.26
CA GLY A 111 -5.51 -5.68 9.23
C GLY A 111 -4.06 -5.18 9.33
N GLN A 112 -3.47 -5.16 10.52
CA GLN A 112 -2.05 -4.83 10.72
C GLN A 112 -1.12 -5.81 10.01
N SER A 113 -1.39 -7.11 10.15
CA SER A 113 -0.69 -8.17 9.43
C SER A 113 -0.74 -7.98 7.91
N TYR A 114 -1.82 -7.38 7.39
CA TYR A 114 -1.95 -7.10 5.97
C TYR A 114 -1.05 -5.93 5.51
N PHE A 115 -1.08 -4.77 6.19
CA PHE A 115 -0.36 -3.60 5.68
C PHE A 115 1.13 -3.57 6.04
N GLN A 116 1.56 -4.32 7.06
CA GLN A 116 2.98 -4.39 7.46
C GLN A 116 3.89 -4.89 6.32
N GLN A 117 3.41 -5.80 5.46
CA GLN A 117 4.18 -6.29 4.32
C GLN A 117 4.50 -5.19 3.28
N TYR A 118 3.73 -4.09 3.28
CA TYR A 118 3.96 -2.94 2.41
C TYR A 118 4.94 -1.93 3.02
N GLY A 119 5.38 -2.14 4.27
CA GLY A 119 6.20 -1.20 5.02
C GLY A 119 5.42 0.03 5.49
N TYR A 120 4.11 -0.12 5.69
CA TYR A 120 3.23 0.93 6.21
C TYR A 120 3.19 0.92 7.73
N GLU A 121 3.17 2.10 8.32
CA GLU A 121 3.15 2.26 9.77
C GLU A 121 2.00 3.15 10.23
N PHE A 122 1.24 2.69 11.22
CA PHE A 122 0.10 3.43 11.78
C PHE A 122 0.50 4.78 12.40
N ALA A 123 1.74 4.90 12.89
CA ALA A 123 2.30 6.13 13.43
C ALA A 123 2.42 7.25 12.38
N HIS A 124 2.50 6.91 11.09
CA HIS A 124 2.70 7.88 10.02
C HIS A 124 1.43 8.59 9.54
N ARG A 125 0.22 8.09 9.89
CA ARG A 125 -1.05 8.56 9.30
C ARG A 125 -1.24 10.08 9.36
N ASN A 126 -0.97 10.70 10.52
CA ASN A 126 -1.17 12.13 10.72
C ASN A 126 -0.18 12.98 9.91
N ARG A 127 1.08 12.55 9.87
CA ARG A 127 2.12 13.18 9.03
C ARG A 127 1.74 13.08 7.56
N ASN A 128 1.27 11.93 7.12
CA ASN A 128 0.93 11.67 5.73
C ASN A 128 -0.25 12.54 5.25
N ILE A 129 -1.27 12.72 6.09
CA ILE A 129 -2.38 13.67 5.83
C ILE A 129 -1.83 15.09 5.64
N GLY A 130 -0.94 15.53 6.53
CA GLY A 130 -0.31 16.85 6.42
C GLY A 130 0.47 17.03 5.13
N VAL A 131 1.32 16.05 4.75
CA VAL A 131 2.09 16.07 3.51
C VAL A 131 1.17 16.15 2.28
N PHE A 132 0.08 15.38 2.29
CA PHE A 132 -0.89 15.40 1.19
C PHE A 132 -1.59 16.76 1.05
N ILE A 133 -1.99 17.38 2.17
CA ILE A 133 -2.57 18.73 2.17
C ILE A 133 -1.55 19.76 1.66
N CYS A 134 -0.30 19.69 2.12
CA CYS A 134 0.78 20.56 1.63
C CYS A 134 1.00 20.41 0.12
N PHE A 135 0.93 19.19 -0.42
CA PHE A 135 1.01 18.94 -1.86
C PHE A 135 -0.13 19.64 -2.62
N ILE A 136 -1.36 19.53 -2.14
CA ILE A 136 -2.52 20.20 -2.75
C ILE A 136 -2.32 21.72 -2.74
N ALA A 137 -2.00 22.30 -1.58
CA ALA A 137 -1.79 23.73 -1.42
C ALA A 137 -0.66 24.25 -2.32
N PHE A 138 0.45 23.51 -2.44
CA PHE A 138 1.56 23.83 -3.33
C PHE A 138 1.13 23.88 -4.80
N ASN A 139 0.38 22.87 -5.28
CA ASN A 139 -0.09 22.84 -6.66
C ASN A 139 -1.02 24.00 -6.99
N PHE A 140 -1.98 24.30 -6.11
CA PHE A 140 -2.86 25.46 -6.29
C PHE A 140 -2.08 26.78 -6.31
N THR A 141 -1.14 26.95 -5.38
CA THR A 141 -0.30 28.15 -5.31
C THR A 141 0.55 28.30 -6.58
N MET A 142 1.15 27.22 -7.08
CA MET A 142 1.93 27.23 -8.31
C MET A 142 1.10 27.63 -9.53
N VAL A 143 -0.16 27.17 -9.64
CA VAL A 143 -1.06 27.59 -10.73
C VAL A 143 -1.34 29.09 -10.67
N LEU A 144 -1.62 29.64 -9.48
CA LEU A 144 -1.86 31.07 -9.29
C LEU A 144 -0.62 31.90 -9.62
N VAL A 145 0.55 31.51 -9.11
CA VAL A 145 1.83 32.19 -9.35
C VAL A 145 2.19 32.16 -10.83
N MET A 146 2.11 31.00 -11.48
CA MET A 146 2.43 30.88 -12.91
C MET A 146 1.46 31.69 -13.78
N THR A 147 0.17 31.70 -13.44
CA THR A 147 -0.83 32.51 -14.15
C THR A 147 -0.54 33.99 -13.99
N TYR A 148 -0.22 34.45 -12.78
CA TYR A 148 0.14 35.84 -12.51
C TYR A 148 1.40 36.27 -13.28
N LEU A 149 2.46 35.47 -13.22
CA LEU A 149 3.73 35.77 -13.90
C LEU A 149 3.60 35.78 -15.42
N THR A 150 2.80 34.88 -16.01
CA THR A 150 2.70 34.75 -17.46
C THR A 150 1.64 35.65 -18.10
N LYS A 151 0.51 35.89 -17.42
CA LYS A 151 -0.60 36.71 -17.96
C LYS A 151 -0.61 38.14 -17.45
N THR A 152 -0.33 38.38 -16.16
CA THR A 152 -0.45 39.71 -15.57
C THR A 152 0.77 40.58 -15.83
N ARG A 153 1.99 40.01 -15.82
CA ARG A 153 3.24 40.75 -16.13
C ARG A 153 3.48 41.01 -17.62
N ARG A 154 2.71 40.36 -18.51
CA ARG A 154 2.77 40.57 -19.97
C ARG A 154 1.77 41.63 -20.48
N ARG A 155 0.88 42.14 -19.62
CA ARG A 155 0.11 43.36 -19.87
C ARG A 155 0.83 44.53 -19.23
#